data_AF-A0A2M6V7L9-F1
#
_entry.id   AF-A0A2M6V7L9-F1
#
_cell.length_a   1.000
_cell.length_b   1.000
_cell.length_c   1.000
_cell.angle_alpha   90.00
_cell.angle_beta   90.00
_cell.angle_gamma   90.00
#
_symmetry.space_group_name_H-M   'P 1'
#
loop_
_entity.id
_entity.type
_entity.pdbx_description
1 polymer ?
#
loop_
_entity_poly.entity_id
_entity_poly.type
_entity_poly.pdbx_seq_one_letter_code
_entity_poly.pdbx_strand_id
1 'polypeptide(L)'
;MRWQGVLNICMNKYLATVRVGGQLVKTIVFADSTIHAKLLLQYKYGMNSVATSPVQTNEGDDDNTLLDSTIKPKPPLSPEQARIQGLKNNVERDRQQLQAERDRQRRQRDAERLRKQQQQRF
;
A
#
# COMPACT_ATOMS: atom_id res chain seq x y z
N MET A 1 -16.51 -35.08 -3.42
CA MET A 1 -15.87 -35.10 -2.09
C MET A 1 -14.90 -33.94 -2.01
N ARG A 2 -15.29 -32.84 -1.35
CA ARG A 2 -14.50 -31.59 -1.29
C ARG A 2 -13.89 -31.49 0.09
N TRP A 3 -12.66 -31.98 0.22
CA TRP A 3 -11.85 -31.76 1.42
C TRP A 3 -11.34 -30.32 1.41
N GLN A 4 -12.13 -29.38 1.92
CA GLN A 4 -11.63 -28.09 2.39
C GLN A 4 -11.98 -28.01 3.88
N GLY A 5 -11.41 -28.94 4.63
CA GLY A 5 -11.40 -28.92 6.09
C GLY A 5 -10.27 -28.03 6.55
N VAL A 6 -10.64 -26.96 7.26
CA VAL A 6 -9.86 -26.11 8.16
C VAL A 6 -8.41 -26.59 8.37
N LEU A 7 -7.52 -26.14 7.49
CA LEU A 7 -6.09 -26.22 7.71
C LEU A 7 -5.69 -24.94 8.44
N ASN A 8 -5.86 -24.95 9.76
CA ASN A 8 -5.15 -24.03 10.63
C ASN A 8 -3.66 -24.42 10.57
N ILE A 9 -2.95 -23.80 9.63
CA ILE A 9 -1.50 -23.99 9.44
C ILE A 9 -0.87 -22.66 9.81
N CYS A 10 -0.01 -22.71 10.81
CA CYS A 10 0.71 -21.63 11.49
C CYS A 10 1.66 -20.80 10.59
N MET A 11 1.28 -20.49 9.34
CA MET A 11 2.17 -19.91 8.35
C MET A 11 1.43 -18.98 7.37
N ASN A 12 2.06 -17.85 7.04
CA ASN A 12 1.43 -16.81 6.21
C ASN A 12 1.22 -17.29 4.77
N LYS A 13 0.05 -17.01 4.20
CA LYS A 13 -0.29 -17.30 2.80
C LYS A 13 0.24 -16.20 1.89
N TYR A 14 1.01 -16.56 0.88
CA TYR A 14 1.55 -15.66 -0.14
C TYR A 14 1.03 -16.02 -1.53
N LEU A 15 0.64 -15.02 -2.31
CA LEU A 15 0.30 -15.15 -3.72
C LEU A 15 1.46 -14.63 -4.58
N ALA A 16 1.85 -15.40 -5.59
CA ALA A 16 2.86 -15.00 -6.57
C ALA A 16 2.45 -15.43 -7.97
N THR A 17 2.98 -14.75 -8.98
CA THR A 17 2.81 -15.13 -10.39
C THR A 17 4.11 -15.76 -10.89
N VAL A 18 4.03 -17.00 -11.37
CA VAL A 18 5.17 -17.76 -11.91
C VAL A 18 4.98 -18.07 -13.40
N ARG A 19 6.08 -18.13 -14.13
CA ARG A 19 6.13 -18.45 -15.56
C ARG A 19 6.41 -19.94 -15.73
N VAL A 20 5.40 -20.68 -16.18
CA VAL A 20 5.53 -22.12 -16.46
C VAL A 20 5.24 -22.32 -17.94
N GLY A 21 6.22 -22.81 -18.71
CA GLY A 21 6.05 -23.08 -20.14
C GLY A 21 5.62 -21.85 -20.98
N GLY A 22 6.03 -20.64 -20.57
CA GLY A 22 5.64 -19.39 -21.25
C GLY A 22 4.32 -18.77 -20.78
N GLN A 23 3.54 -19.47 -19.95
CA GLN A 23 2.29 -18.96 -19.38
C GLN A 23 2.51 -18.42 -17.97
N LEU A 24 1.77 -17.36 -17.62
CA LEU A 24 1.77 -16.78 -16.27
C LEU A 24 0.68 -17.44 -15.44
N VAL A 25 1.09 -18.16 -14.39
CA VAL A 25 0.19 -18.88 -13.47
C VAL A 25 0.26 -18.24 -12.09
N LYS A 26 -0.90 -17.90 -11.52
CA LYS A 26 -1.00 -17.49 -10.11
C LYS A 26 -0.85 -18.73 -9.23
N THR A 27 0.00 -18.64 -8.22
CA THR A 27 0.29 -19.75 -7.31
C THR A 27 0.31 -19.25 -5.87
N ILE A 28 -0.22 -20.07 -4.98
CA ILE A 28 -0.23 -19.83 -3.54
C ILE A 28 0.92 -20.62 -2.91
N VAL A 29 1.68 -19.97 -2.04
CA VAL A 29 2.75 -20.57 -1.23
C VAL A 29 2.58 -20.14 0.22
N PHE A 30 2.73 -21.09 1.14
CA PHE A 30 2.75 -20.80 2.56
C PHE A 30 4.21 -20.66 3.02
N ALA A 31 4.52 -19.57 3.71
CA ALA A 31 5.86 -19.30 4.24
C ALA A 31 5.78 -18.32 5.42
N ASP A 32 6.85 -18.19 6.21
CA ASP A 32 6.87 -17.20 7.30
C ASP A 32 7.09 -15.77 6.79
N SER A 33 7.88 -15.63 5.72
CA SER A 33 8.33 -14.35 5.17
C SER A 33 8.28 -14.33 3.64
N THR A 34 8.19 -13.14 3.07
CA THR A 34 8.24 -12.90 1.62
C THR A 34 9.50 -13.50 0.97
N ILE A 35 10.65 -13.40 1.65
CA ILE A 35 11.91 -13.96 1.14
C ILE A 35 11.81 -15.50 1.10
N HIS A 36 11.26 -16.09 2.16
CA HIS A 36 11.07 -17.54 2.26
C HIS A 36 10.14 -18.04 1.14
N ALA A 37 9.00 -17.37 0.91
CA ALA A 37 8.10 -17.69 -0.19
C ALA A 37 8.79 -17.59 -1.56
N LYS A 38 9.61 -16.55 -1.77
CA LYS A 38 10.32 -16.34 -3.04
C LYS A 38 11.33 -17.45 -3.29
N LEU A 39 12.10 -17.84 -2.27
CA LEU A 39 13.08 -18.92 -2.36
C LEU A 39 12.41 -20.25 -2.70
N LEU A 40 11.28 -20.58 -2.07
CA LEU A 40 10.53 -21.80 -2.37
C LEU A 40 10.05 -21.84 -3.83
N LEU A 41 9.52 -20.72 -4.33
CA LEU A 41 9.09 -20.61 -5.72
C LEU A 41 10.27 -20.71 -6.71
N GLN A 42 11.39 -20.06 -6.40
CA GLN A 42 12.60 -20.14 -7.21
C GLN A 42 13.18 -21.55 -7.24
N TYR A 43 13.15 -22.27 -6.11
CA TYR A 43 13.59 -23.66 -6.03
C TYR A 43 12.69 -24.57 -6.85
N LYS A 44 11.37 -24.35 -6.80
CA LYS A 44 10.39 -25.19 -7.50
C LYS A 44 10.34 -24.96 -9.02
N TYR A 45 10.40 -23.70 -9.45
CA TYR A 45 10.16 -23.30 -10.85
C TYR A 45 11.39 -22.71 -11.56
N GLY A 46 12.46 -22.41 -10.82
CA GLY A 46 13.69 -21.80 -11.34
C GLY A 46 13.80 -20.30 -11.05
N MET A 47 15.04 -19.80 -10.98
CA MET A 47 15.38 -18.43 -10.56
C MET A 47 14.66 -17.33 -11.37
N ASN A 48 14.49 -17.55 -12.68
CA ASN A 48 13.88 -16.60 -13.63
C ASN A 48 12.39 -16.86 -13.90
N SER A 49 11.77 -17.83 -13.24
CA SER A 49 10.36 -18.15 -13.44
C SER A 49 9.44 -17.22 -12.64
N VAL A 50 9.90 -16.65 -11.53
CA VAL A 50 9.07 -15.79 -10.67
C VAL A 50 8.90 -14.41 -11.32
N ALA A 51 7.70 -14.11 -11.84
CA ALA A 51 7.41 -12.86 -12.54
C ALA A 51 7.10 -11.69 -11.58
N THR A 52 6.62 -11.99 -10.38
CA THR A 52 6.27 -10.98 -9.37
C THR A 52 6.66 -11.50 -7.99
N SER A 53 7.19 -10.62 -7.15
CA SER A 53 7.51 -10.95 -5.75
C SER A 53 6.25 -11.41 -5.01
N PRO A 54 6.34 -12.41 -4.10
CA PRO A 54 5.19 -12.89 -3.36
C PRO A 54 4.58 -11.79 -2.49
N VAL A 55 3.25 -11.69 -2.48
CA VAL A 55 2.49 -10.75 -1.65
C VAL A 55 1.67 -11.53 -0.64
N GLN A 56 1.76 -11.15 0.63
CA GLN A 56 0.97 -11.78 1.69
C GLN A 56 -0.52 -11.47 1.46
N THR A 57 -1.34 -12.52 1.37
CA THR A 57 -2.80 -12.40 1.27
C THR A 57 -3.38 -12.60 2.66
N ASN A 58 -3.90 -11.53 3.26
CA ASN A 58 -4.70 -11.65 4.49
C ASN A 58 -6.00 -12.37 4.12
N GLU A 59 -6.44 -13.31 4.97
CA GLU A 59 -7.49 -14.31 4.73
C GLU A 59 -8.91 -13.77 4.42
N GLY A 60 -9.05 -12.48 4.11
CA GLY A 60 -10.28 -11.87 3.59
C GLY A 60 -10.41 -11.88 2.07
N ASP A 61 -9.36 -12.22 1.34
CA ASP A 61 -9.34 -12.27 -0.13
C ASP A 61 -9.33 -13.72 -0.63
N ASP A 62 -10.42 -14.45 -0.37
CA ASP A 62 -10.66 -15.76 -0.99
C ASP A 62 -10.91 -15.59 -2.51
N ASP A 63 -9.83 -15.39 -3.27
CA ASP A 63 -9.77 -15.51 -4.73
C ASP A 63 -9.82 -17.00 -5.11
N ASN A 64 -10.99 -17.61 -4.94
CA ASN A 64 -11.45 -18.71 -5.78
C ASN A 64 -12.24 -18.14 -6.98
N THR A 65 -11.74 -17.06 -7.59
CA THR A 65 -12.38 -16.35 -8.71
C THR A 65 -11.55 -16.43 -9.99
N LEU A 66 -11.02 -17.62 -10.29
CA LEU A 66 -10.43 -17.95 -11.59
C LEU A 66 -11.34 -18.81 -12.47
N LEU A 67 -12.64 -18.50 -12.54
CA LEU A 67 -13.53 -19.00 -13.61
C LEU A 67 -14.68 -18.02 -13.96
N ASP A 68 -14.48 -16.71 -13.82
CA ASP A 68 -15.45 -15.79 -14.42
C ASP A 68 -14.77 -14.48 -14.81
N SER A 69 -14.77 -14.20 -16.11
CA SER A 69 -14.36 -12.93 -16.70
C SER A 69 -15.42 -11.85 -16.42
N THR A 70 -15.79 -11.69 -15.16
CA THR A 70 -16.60 -10.56 -14.69
C THR A 70 -15.66 -9.58 -14.04
N ILE A 71 -15.47 -8.43 -14.70
CA ILE A 71 -14.81 -7.26 -14.12
C ILE A 71 -15.62 -6.89 -12.87
N LYS A 72 -15.24 -7.41 -11.70
CA LYS A 72 -15.85 -6.97 -10.44
C LYS A 72 -15.40 -5.52 -10.26
N PRO A 73 -16.31 -4.53 -10.30
CA PRO A 73 -15.93 -3.16 -10.02
C PRO A 73 -15.28 -3.12 -8.64
N LYS A 74 -14.15 -2.42 -8.52
CA LYS A 74 -13.53 -2.16 -7.21
C LYS A 74 -14.64 -1.70 -6.28
N PRO A 75 -14.85 -2.37 -5.14
CA PRO A 75 -15.90 -1.97 -4.22
C PRO A 75 -15.71 -0.48 -3.94
N PRO A 76 -16.77 0.34 -4.07
CA PRO A 76 -16.69 1.74 -3.69
C PRO A 76 -16.13 1.79 -2.26
N LEU A 77 -15.25 2.77 -1.98
CA LEU A 77 -14.68 2.97 -0.65
C LEU A 77 -15.80 2.76 0.37
N SER A 78 -15.57 1.87 1.34
CA SER A 78 -16.55 1.64 2.40
C SER A 78 -16.98 3.00 2.96
N PRO A 79 -18.27 3.23 3.28
CA PRO A 79 -18.76 4.51 3.81
C PRO A 79 -17.95 5.01 5.01
N GLU A 80 -17.30 4.11 5.74
CA GLU A 80 -16.37 4.43 6.82
C GLU A 80 -15.01 4.93 6.30
N GLN A 81 -14.44 4.29 5.28
CA GLN A 81 -13.19 4.71 4.64
C GLN A 81 -13.34 6.09 3.96
N ALA A 82 -14.48 6.34 3.32
CA ALA A 82 -14.78 7.63 2.72
C ALA A 82 -14.84 8.76 3.77
N ARG A 83 -15.44 8.48 4.94
CA ARG A 83 -15.45 9.41 6.08
C ARG A 83 -14.04 9.69 6.60
N ILE A 84 -13.22 8.66 6.79
CA ILE A 84 -11.83 8.80 7.25
C ILE A 84 -11.00 9.62 6.25
N GLN A 85 -11.17 9.37 4.95
CA GLN A 85 -10.48 10.14 3.92
C GLN A 85 -10.93 11.61 3.91
N GLY A 86 -12.21 11.88 4.07
CA GLY A 86 -12.73 13.24 4.23
C GLY A 86 -12.13 13.96 5.43
N LEU A 87 -12.06 13.28 6.58
CA LEU A 87 -11.43 13.82 7.80
C LEU A 87 -9.95 14.12 7.60
N LYS A 88 -9.20 13.21 6.96
CA LYS A 88 -7.77 13.42 6.65
C LYS A 88 -7.56 14.65 5.77
N ASN A 89 -8.38 14.80 4.72
CA ASN A 89 -8.29 15.94 3.82
C ASN A 89 -8.59 17.27 4.54
N ASN A 90 -9.52 17.29 5.48
CA ASN A 90 -9.83 18.48 6.27
C ASN A 90 -8.66 18.84 7.21
N VAL A 91 -8.12 17.86 7.93
CA VAL A 91 -6.96 18.07 8.82
C VAL A 91 -5.75 18.60 8.05
N GLU A 92 -5.51 18.10 6.83
CA GLU A 92 -4.41 18.58 5.99
C GLU A 92 -4.60 20.03 5.54
N ARG A 93 -5.81 20.41 5.14
CA ARG A 93 -6.15 21.81 4.79
C ARG A 93 -5.95 22.75 5.97
N ASP A 94 -6.44 22.36 7.15
CA ASP A 94 -6.31 23.17 8.36
C ASP A 94 -4.85 23.35 8.74
N ARG A 95 -4.04 22.28 8.65
CA ARG A 95 -2.59 22.35 8.88
C ARG A 95 -1.91 23.29 7.89
N GLN A 96 -2.24 23.21 6.60
CA GLN A 96 -1.66 24.08 5.58
C GLN A 96 -2.03 25.55 5.80
N GLN A 97 -3.28 25.84 6.17
CA GLN A 97 -3.71 27.21 6.48
C GLN A 97 -2.95 27.78 7.69
N LEU A 98 -2.81 26.98 8.75
CA LEU A 98 -2.12 27.40 9.96
C LEU A 98 -0.62 27.61 9.72
N GLN A 99 -0.01 26.79 8.88
CA GLN A 99 1.37 26.96 8.44
C GLN A 99 1.54 28.24 7.61
N ALA A 100 0.66 28.49 6.63
CA ALA A 100 0.70 29.69 5.80
C ALA A 100 0.57 30.97 6.64
N GLU A 101 -0.28 30.97 7.66
CA GLU A 101 -0.45 32.11 8.56
C GLU A 101 0.79 32.35 9.43
N ARG A 102 1.39 31.29 9.97
CA ARG A 102 2.67 31.39 10.69
C ARG A 102 3.79 31.95 9.83
N ASP A 103 3.85 31.54 8.57
CA ASP A 103 4.87 32.01 7.63
C ASP A 103 4.64 33.46 7.20
N ARG A 104 3.39 33.93 7.16
CA ARG A 104 3.07 35.35 6.97
C ARG A 104 3.57 36.19 8.14
N GLN A 105 3.29 35.76 9.37
CA GLN A 105 3.74 36.47 10.58
C GLN A 105 5.26 36.51 10.70
N ARG A 106 5.95 35.41 10.37
CA ARG A 106 7.42 35.39 10.33
C ARG A 106 7.97 36.41 9.34
N ARG A 107 7.46 36.40 8.10
CA ARG A 107 7.88 37.34 7.06
C ARG A 107 7.63 38.81 7.44
N GLN A 108 6.51 39.12 8.08
CA GLN A 108 6.24 40.47 8.57
C GLN A 108 7.26 40.91 9.62
N ARG A 109 7.56 40.06 10.61
CA ARG A 109 8.57 40.37 11.62
C ARG A 109 9.96 40.54 11.02
N ASP A 110 10.35 39.68 10.09
CA ASP A 110 11.66 39.76 9.44
C ASP A 110 11.79 41.05 8.59
N ALA A 111 10.73 41.44 7.88
CA ALA A 111 10.67 42.69 7.13
C ALA A 111 10.77 43.94 8.04
N GLU A 112 10.09 43.95 9.19
CA GLU A 112 10.20 45.04 10.17
C GLU A 112 11.60 45.13 10.78
N ARG A 113 12.21 43.99 11.12
CA ARG A 113 13.59 43.95 11.64
C ARG A 113 14.58 44.49 10.63
N LEU A 114 14.43 44.12 9.36
CA LEU A 114 15.26 44.61 8.27
C LEU A 114 15.08 46.12 8.08
N ARG A 115 13.84 46.63 8.08
CA ARG A 115 13.56 48.08 8.02
C ARG A 115 14.23 48.86 9.14
N LYS A 116 14.14 48.37 10.38
CA LYS A 116 14.79 49.03 11.53
C LYS A 116 16.32 49.04 11.42
N GLN A 117 16.93 47.94 10.96
CA GLN A 117 18.38 47.91 10.73
C GLN A 117 18.83 48.90 9.65
N GLN A 118 18.05 49.07 8.58
CA GLN A 118 18.36 50.06 7.54
C GLN A 118 18.29 51.50 8.07
N GLN A 119 17.31 51.80 8.93
CA GLN A 119 17.21 53.13 9.56
C GLN A 119 18.33 53.44 10.55
N GLN A 120 18.91 52.44 11.20
CA GLN A 120 20.06 52.62 12.13
C GLN A 120 21.41 52.75 11.42
N ARG A 121 21.47 52.46 10.10
CA ARG A 121 22.69 52.52 9.29
C ARG A 121 22.92 53.87 8.60
N PHE A 122 22.01 54.83 8.78
CA PHE A 122 22.16 56.23 8.40
C PHE A 122 22.19 57.10 9.65
#